data_AF-A0A1Q7B6U3-F1
#
_entry.id   AF-A0A1Q7B6U3-F1
#
_cell.length_a   1.000
_cell.length_b   1.000
_cell.length_c   1.000
_cell.angle_alpha   90.00
_cell.angle_beta   90.00
_cell.angle_gamma   90.00
#
_symmetry.space_group_name_H-M   'P 1'
#
loop_
_entity.id
_entity.type
_entity.pdbx_description
1 polymer ?
#
loop_
_entity_poly.entity_id
_entity_poly.type
_entity_poly.pdbx_seq_one_letter_code
_entity_poly.pdbx_strand_id
1 'polypeptide(L)'
;MFSLYTQFTVVLHVDQEKSVLRWGGLAGILAGVFFLLTIITLVEFGPSTTAPAAQLVMNFPNVRTGLAVGNGFYFLVSVSLVGLVLGLYRALRGTSAFALFGTVLYVLGIGVTFVEDTTQFAFDPISNLYHAPGATPADQATLALMWQATQGIFNEFDTSATILLSAGLIVLGVAMIRTKSFGKVFGGLSVVIGAAQILAINIVSTNSAAYAPFALLAFLIFPVVFGWKLYGLSKAA
;
A
#
# COMPACT_ATOMS: atom_id res chain seq x y z
N MET A 1 38.78 31.49 3.13
CA MET A 1 38.56 30.12 2.58
C MET A 1 37.55 29.31 3.40
N PHE A 2 37.64 29.27 4.74
CA PHE A 2 36.70 28.51 5.60
C PHE A 2 35.22 28.94 5.47
N SER A 3 34.94 30.25 5.33
CA SER A 3 33.56 30.78 5.24
C SER A 3 32.80 30.35 3.98
N LEU A 4 33.48 30.28 2.83
CA LEU A 4 32.90 29.86 1.55
C LEU A 4 32.54 28.37 1.54
N TYR A 5 33.35 27.53 2.20
CA TYR A 5 33.13 26.08 2.28
C TYR A 5 31.91 25.74 3.16
N THR A 6 31.75 26.45 4.27
CA THR A 6 30.59 26.31 5.17
C THR A 6 29.30 26.76 4.47
N GLN A 7 29.32 27.90 3.76
CA GLN A 7 28.14 28.34 3.00
C GLN A 7 27.75 27.36 1.90
N PHE A 8 28.73 26.83 1.15
CA PHE A 8 28.45 25.87 0.08
C PHE A 8 27.84 24.56 0.62
N THR A 9 28.33 24.07 1.76
CA THR A 9 27.82 22.85 2.40
C THR A 9 26.39 23.03 2.93
N VAL A 10 26.09 24.20 3.50
CA VAL A 10 24.73 24.52 3.99
C VAL A 10 23.74 24.60 2.83
N VAL A 11 24.10 25.25 1.71
CA VAL A 11 23.23 25.36 0.53
C VAL A 11 22.91 23.98 -0.05
N LEU A 12 23.93 23.12 -0.24
CA LEU A 12 23.73 21.76 -0.74
C LEU A 12 22.82 20.92 0.17
N HIS A 13 22.95 21.07 1.48
CA HIS A 13 22.12 20.32 2.44
C HIS A 13 20.65 20.74 2.36
N VAL A 14 20.40 22.05 2.23
CA VAL A 14 19.04 22.61 2.09
C VAL A 14 18.40 22.17 0.77
N ASP A 15 19.13 22.24 -0.34
CA ASP A 15 18.62 21.80 -1.65
C ASP A 15 18.31 20.30 -1.69
N GLN A 16 19.15 19.49 -1.02
CA GLN A 16 18.91 18.06 -0.88
C GLN A 16 17.66 17.77 -0.06
N GLU A 17 17.47 18.44 1.09
CA GLU A 17 16.26 18.30 1.91
C GLU A 17 15.00 18.69 1.12
N LYS A 18 15.02 19.83 0.41
CA LYS A 18 13.90 20.23 -0.48
C LYS A 18 13.59 19.15 -1.52
N SER A 19 14.62 18.63 -2.18
CA SER A 19 14.46 17.61 -3.22
C SER A 19 13.82 16.35 -2.66
N VAL A 20 14.28 15.87 -1.50
CA VAL A 20 13.74 14.67 -0.84
C VAL A 20 12.27 14.85 -0.45
N LEU A 21 11.91 15.99 0.15
CA LEU A 21 10.52 16.28 0.49
C LEU A 21 9.64 16.38 -0.76
N ARG A 22 10.15 16.98 -1.84
CA ARG A 22 9.45 17.11 -3.11
C ARG A 22 9.15 15.74 -3.72
N TRP A 23 10.16 14.87 -3.80
CA TRP A 23 9.99 13.53 -4.36
C TRP A 23 9.11 12.64 -3.49
N GLY A 24 9.25 12.68 -2.17
CA GLY A 24 8.33 11.98 -1.26
C GLY A 24 6.89 12.49 -1.39
N GLY A 25 6.71 13.79 -1.58
CA GLY A 25 5.40 14.39 -1.82
C GLY A 25 4.75 13.95 -3.14
N LEU A 26 5.52 13.99 -4.23
CA LEU A 26 5.08 13.51 -5.55
C LEU A 26 4.77 12.02 -5.52
N ALA A 27 5.57 11.22 -4.82
CA ALA A 27 5.33 9.79 -4.66
C ALA A 27 3.98 9.53 -3.97
N GLY A 28 3.63 10.28 -2.91
CA GLY A 28 2.30 10.15 -2.29
C GLY A 28 1.14 10.48 -3.23
N ILE A 29 1.28 11.53 -4.06
CA ILE A 29 0.25 11.88 -5.04
C ILE A 29 0.11 10.79 -6.11
N LEU A 30 1.24 10.27 -6.62
CA LEU A 30 1.26 9.19 -7.60
C LEU A 30 0.68 7.89 -7.04
N ALA A 31 0.93 7.55 -5.78
CA ALA A 31 0.31 6.40 -5.13
C ALA A 31 -1.23 6.46 -5.21
N GLY A 32 -1.82 7.62 -4.94
CA GLY A 32 -3.27 7.80 -5.09
C GLY A 32 -3.77 7.61 -6.53
N VAL A 33 -3.02 8.12 -7.52
CA VAL A 33 -3.36 7.94 -8.94
C VAL A 33 -3.30 6.46 -9.34
N PHE A 34 -2.21 5.77 -8.98
CA PHE A 34 -2.07 4.34 -9.27
C PHE A 34 -3.12 3.49 -8.55
N PHE A 35 -3.53 3.88 -7.35
CA PHE A 35 -4.59 3.19 -6.63
C PHE A 35 -5.96 3.35 -7.30
N LEU A 36 -6.26 4.53 -7.86
CA LEU A 36 -7.47 4.70 -8.68
C LEU A 36 -7.43 3.80 -9.92
N LEU A 37 -6.30 3.71 -10.61
CA LEU A 37 -6.14 2.81 -11.76
C LEU A 37 -6.27 1.34 -11.38
N THR A 38 -5.77 0.96 -10.21
CA THR A 38 -5.96 -0.38 -9.62
C THR A 38 -7.45 -0.68 -9.47
N ILE A 39 -8.20 0.20 -8.80
CA ILE A 39 -9.64 0.03 -8.59
C ILE A 39 -10.38 -0.09 -9.91
N ILE A 40 -10.15 0.83 -10.85
CA ILE A 40 -10.82 0.83 -12.16
C ILE A 40 -10.58 -0.51 -12.87
N THR A 41 -9.32 -0.95 -12.91
CA THR A 41 -8.94 -2.18 -13.60
C THR A 41 -9.56 -3.42 -12.94
N LEU A 42 -9.50 -3.52 -11.61
CA LEU A 42 -9.99 -4.70 -10.89
C LEU A 42 -11.52 -4.76 -10.81
N VAL A 43 -12.22 -3.62 -10.78
CA VAL A 43 -13.69 -3.59 -10.83
C VAL A 43 -14.21 -3.97 -12.21
N GLU A 44 -13.54 -3.52 -13.27
CA GLU A 44 -14.00 -3.76 -14.65
C GLU A 44 -13.57 -5.13 -15.18
N PHE A 45 -12.35 -5.57 -14.85
CA PHE A 45 -11.73 -6.76 -15.45
C PHE A 45 -11.32 -7.84 -14.44
N GLY A 46 -11.56 -7.62 -13.14
CA GLY A 46 -11.22 -8.57 -12.09
C GLY A 46 -12.29 -9.65 -11.88
N PRO A 47 -11.97 -10.68 -11.06
CA PRO A 47 -12.90 -11.71 -10.68
C PRO A 47 -14.02 -11.16 -9.78
N SER A 48 -15.19 -11.80 -9.83
CA SER A 48 -16.29 -11.48 -8.91
C SER A 48 -15.91 -11.75 -7.46
N THR A 49 -16.14 -10.78 -6.58
CA THR A 49 -15.86 -10.87 -5.14
C THR A 49 -16.83 -11.79 -4.38
N THR A 50 -17.88 -12.28 -5.04
CA THR A 50 -18.90 -13.16 -4.44
C THR A 50 -18.98 -14.54 -5.09
N ALA A 51 -18.15 -14.80 -6.11
CA ALA A 51 -18.15 -16.08 -6.81
C ALA A 51 -17.52 -17.19 -5.95
N PRO A 52 -18.08 -18.42 -5.95
CA PRO A 52 -17.44 -19.58 -5.34
C PRO A 52 -16.08 -19.89 -5.98
N ALA A 53 -15.19 -20.54 -5.22
CA ALA A 53 -13.84 -20.89 -5.68
C ALA A 53 -13.83 -21.64 -7.03
N ALA A 54 -14.73 -22.59 -7.25
CA ALA A 54 -14.81 -23.32 -8.52
C ALA A 54 -15.10 -22.39 -9.72
N GLN A 55 -15.97 -21.39 -9.54
CA GLN A 55 -16.24 -20.40 -10.59
C GLN A 55 -15.06 -19.45 -10.80
N LEU A 56 -14.34 -19.09 -9.73
CA LEU A 56 -13.14 -18.27 -9.81
C LEU A 56 -12.05 -18.94 -10.63
N VAL A 57 -11.73 -20.22 -10.36
CA VAL A 57 -10.75 -20.98 -11.14
C VAL A 57 -11.18 -21.08 -12.59
N MET A 58 -12.44 -21.46 -12.83
CA MET A 58 -12.98 -21.66 -14.18
C MET A 58 -12.95 -20.37 -15.02
N ASN A 59 -13.20 -19.21 -14.40
CA ASN A 59 -13.20 -17.93 -15.11
C ASN A 59 -11.82 -17.27 -15.17
N PHE A 60 -10.83 -17.77 -14.43
CA PHE A 60 -9.52 -17.13 -14.31
C PHE A 60 -8.86 -16.83 -15.67
N PRO A 61 -8.87 -17.70 -16.70
CA PRO A 61 -8.29 -17.39 -18.00
C PRO A 61 -8.84 -16.10 -18.64
N ASN A 62 -10.11 -15.78 -18.39
CA ASN A 62 -10.77 -14.60 -18.95
C ASN A 62 -10.38 -13.30 -18.22
N VAL A 63 -10.09 -13.37 -16.91
CA VAL A 63 -9.78 -12.22 -16.06
C VAL A 63 -8.27 -12.06 -15.79
N ARG A 64 -7.46 -13.06 -16.17
CA ARG A 64 -6.01 -13.13 -15.88
C ARG A 64 -5.26 -11.87 -16.27
N THR A 65 -5.50 -11.34 -17.48
CA THR A 65 -4.82 -10.13 -17.97
C THR A 65 -5.23 -8.91 -17.16
N GLY A 66 -6.52 -8.75 -16.86
CA GLY A 66 -7.03 -7.66 -16.03
C GLY A 66 -6.42 -7.68 -14.63
N LEU A 67 -6.36 -8.86 -14.01
CA LEU A 67 -5.67 -9.08 -12.74
C LEU A 67 -4.18 -8.72 -12.79
N ALA A 68 -3.47 -9.14 -13.83
CA ALA A 68 -2.05 -8.81 -14.01
C ALA A 68 -1.81 -7.29 -14.10
N VAL A 69 -2.65 -6.58 -14.86
CA VAL A 69 -2.56 -5.13 -15.00
C VAL A 69 -2.94 -4.42 -13.70
N GLY A 70 -4.03 -4.84 -13.04
CA GLY A 70 -4.50 -4.27 -11.78
C GLY A 70 -3.44 -4.39 -10.68
N ASN A 71 -2.88 -5.59 -10.50
CA ASN A 71 -1.79 -5.81 -9.55
C ASN A 71 -0.51 -5.06 -9.94
N GLY A 72 -0.24 -4.90 -11.25
CA GLY A 72 0.86 -4.05 -11.71
C GLY A 72 0.72 -2.59 -11.28
N PHE A 73 -0.50 -2.03 -11.32
CA PHE A 73 -0.75 -0.71 -10.75
C PHE A 73 -0.63 -0.69 -9.23
N TYR A 74 -1.11 -1.73 -8.54
CA TYR A 74 -1.01 -1.81 -7.09
C TYR A 74 0.45 -1.94 -6.62
N PHE A 75 1.29 -2.64 -7.37
CA PHE A 75 2.74 -2.61 -7.19
C PHE A 75 3.33 -1.19 -7.28
N LEU A 76 2.87 -0.38 -8.24
CA LEU A 76 3.31 1.02 -8.35
C LEU A 76 2.81 1.86 -7.18
N VAL A 77 1.65 1.53 -6.58
CA VAL A 77 1.20 2.10 -5.30
C VAL A 77 2.23 1.77 -4.22
N SER A 78 2.59 0.50 -4.05
CA SER A 78 3.58 0.03 -3.06
C SER A 78 4.91 0.78 -3.19
N VAL A 79 5.48 0.87 -4.39
CA VAL A 79 6.74 1.61 -4.65
C VAL A 79 6.61 3.10 -4.31
N SER A 80 5.49 3.71 -4.68
CA SER A 80 5.22 5.13 -4.43
C SER A 80 5.03 5.42 -2.93
N LEU A 81 4.41 4.50 -2.19
CA LEU A 81 4.26 4.58 -0.73
C LEU A 81 5.61 4.49 0.00
N VAL A 82 6.57 3.70 -0.51
CA VAL A 82 7.96 3.72 0.02
C VAL A 82 8.55 5.13 -0.13
N GLY A 83 8.40 5.75 -1.31
CA GLY A 83 8.87 7.12 -1.52
C GLY A 83 8.22 8.12 -0.55
N LEU A 84 6.91 8.04 -0.37
CA LEU A 84 6.16 8.87 0.57
C LEU A 84 6.67 8.71 2.01
N VAL A 85 6.76 7.47 2.50
CA VAL A 85 7.11 7.22 3.92
C VAL A 85 8.56 7.59 4.21
N LEU A 86 9.47 7.45 3.26
CA LEU A 86 10.84 7.95 3.38
C LEU A 86 10.88 9.48 3.42
N GLY A 87 10.03 10.16 2.64
CA GLY A 87 9.84 11.61 2.73
C GLY A 87 9.31 12.05 4.10
N LEU A 88 8.31 11.32 4.64
CA LEU A 88 7.77 11.57 5.98
C LEU A 88 8.83 11.34 7.06
N TYR A 89 9.59 10.24 6.98
CA TYR A 89 10.71 9.98 7.89
C TYR A 89 11.69 11.15 7.89
N ARG A 90 12.09 11.62 6.70
CA ARG A 90 13.03 12.74 6.54
C ARG A 90 12.51 14.03 7.17
N ALA A 91 11.22 14.31 7.02
CA ALA A 91 10.58 15.46 7.64
C ALA A 91 10.48 15.37 9.18
N LEU A 92 10.53 14.16 9.76
CA LEU A 92 10.26 13.90 11.17
C LEU A 92 11.50 13.45 11.98
N ARG A 93 12.55 12.93 11.34
CA ARG A 93 13.70 12.26 11.98
C ARG A 93 14.43 13.08 13.05
N GLY A 94 14.43 14.41 12.93
CA GLY A 94 15.08 15.31 13.88
C GLY A 94 14.28 15.54 15.18
N THR A 95 13.08 14.98 15.31
CA THR A 95 12.15 15.32 16.39
C THR A 95 11.69 14.13 17.23
N SER A 96 11.71 12.90 16.70
CA SER A 96 11.22 11.74 17.42
C SER A 96 11.76 10.42 16.89
N ALA A 97 12.19 9.54 17.81
CA ALA A 97 12.53 8.15 17.48
C ALA A 97 11.32 7.38 16.89
N PHE A 98 10.08 7.78 17.23
CA PHE A 98 8.86 7.19 16.65
C PHE A 98 8.82 7.33 15.13
N ALA A 99 9.46 8.34 14.55
CA ALA A 99 9.53 8.47 13.09
C ALA A 99 10.21 7.24 12.46
N LEU A 100 11.30 6.74 13.06
CA LEU A 100 11.99 5.55 12.56
C LEU A 100 11.11 4.30 12.70
N PHE A 101 10.57 4.05 13.89
CA PHE A 101 9.75 2.85 14.14
C PHE A 101 8.50 2.81 13.26
N GLY A 102 7.81 3.95 13.12
CA GLY A 102 6.63 4.05 12.27
C GLY A 102 6.96 3.81 10.79
N THR A 103 8.08 4.34 10.31
CA THR A 103 8.57 4.07 8.95
C THR A 103 8.94 2.60 8.75
N VAL A 104 9.64 1.97 9.69
CA VAL A 104 10.00 0.54 9.58
C VAL A 104 8.75 -0.33 9.52
N LEU A 105 7.79 -0.12 10.42
CA LEU A 105 6.52 -0.87 10.42
C LEU A 105 5.76 -0.70 9.12
N TYR A 106 5.67 0.55 8.62
CA TYR A 106 4.97 0.83 7.37
C TYR A 106 5.67 0.18 6.17
N VAL A 107 7.01 0.24 6.09
CA VAL A 107 7.78 -0.42 5.02
C VAL A 107 7.66 -1.94 5.07
N LEU A 108 7.67 -2.54 6.27
CA LEU A 108 7.40 -3.97 6.42
C LEU A 108 6.00 -4.33 5.93
N GLY A 109 5.00 -3.52 6.26
CA GLY A 109 3.63 -3.68 5.75
C GLY A 109 3.56 -3.64 4.22
N ILE A 110 4.23 -2.65 3.59
CA ILE A 110 4.35 -2.59 2.11
C ILE A 110 5.04 -3.84 1.56
N GLY A 111 6.08 -4.33 2.23
CA GLY A 111 6.78 -5.55 1.84
C GLY A 111 5.87 -6.78 1.85
N VAL A 112 4.93 -6.85 2.79
CA VAL A 112 3.90 -7.91 2.81
C VAL A 112 2.87 -7.69 1.69
N THR A 113 2.41 -6.47 1.45
CA THR A 113 1.53 -6.14 0.31
C THR A 113 2.15 -6.55 -1.03
N PHE A 114 3.47 -6.45 -1.19
CA PHE A 114 4.15 -6.90 -2.41
C PHE A 114 3.96 -8.40 -2.72
N VAL A 115 3.77 -9.22 -1.69
CA VAL A 115 3.48 -10.66 -1.88
C VAL A 115 2.11 -10.83 -2.55
N GLU A 116 1.13 -10.01 -2.18
CA GLU A 116 -0.22 -9.97 -2.77
C GLU A 116 -0.22 -9.46 -4.21
N ASP A 117 0.62 -8.46 -4.52
CA ASP A 117 0.79 -7.91 -5.89
C ASP A 117 1.20 -8.98 -6.92
N THR A 118 1.66 -10.14 -6.48
CA THR A 118 2.24 -11.19 -7.33
C THR A 118 1.47 -12.52 -7.29
N THR A 119 0.17 -12.47 -6.94
CA THR A 119 -0.69 -13.65 -6.81
C THR A 119 -0.76 -14.55 -8.05
N GLN A 120 -0.48 -14.04 -9.26
CA GLN A 120 -0.51 -14.84 -10.50
C GLN A 120 0.45 -16.03 -10.47
N PHE A 121 1.59 -15.92 -9.77
CA PHE A 121 2.55 -17.03 -9.66
C PHE A 121 1.96 -18.26 -8.96
N ALA A 122 1.00 -18.06 -8.06
CA ALA A 122 0.31 -19.14 -7.35
C ALA A 122 -0.92 -19.63 -8.10
N PHE A 123 -1.65 -18.73 -8.77
CA PHE A 123 -2.92 -19.05 -9.41
C PHE A 123 -2.80 -19.58 -10.85
N ASP A 124 -1.78 -19.17 -11.61
CA ASP A 124 -1.52 -19.67 -12.97
C ASP A 124 -1.37 -21.21 -13.01
N PRO A 125 -0.53 -21.85 -12.15
CA PRO A 125 -0.38 -23.30 -12.16
C PRO A 125 -1.68 -24.04 -11.83
N ILE A 126 -2.46 -23.53 -10.86
CA ILE A 126 -3.74 -24.14 -10.47
C ILE A 126 -4.73 -24.08 -11.64
N SER A 127 -4.85 -22.91 -12.28
CA SER A 127 -5.71 -22.73 -13.44
C SER A 127 -5.28 -23.62 -14.61
N ASN A 128 -3.98 -23.73 -14.89
CA ASN A 128 -3.47 -24.57 -15.98
C ASN A 128 -3.81 -26.05 -15.78
N LEU A 129 -3.67 -26.56 -14.56
CA LEU A 129 -4.06 -27.93 -14.23
C LEU A 129 -5.58 -28.13 -14.33
N TYR A 130 -6.37 -27.13 -13.92
CA TYR A 130 -7.84 -27.21 -13.94
C TYR A 130 -8.39 -27.31 -15.37
N HIS A 131 -7.73 -26.64 -16.31
CA HIS A 131 -8.08 -26.61 -17.73
C HIS A 131 -7.28 -27.62 -18.58
N ALA A 132 -6.45 -28.47 -17.96
CA ALA A 132 -5.61 -29.40 -18.69
C ALA A 132 -6.45 -30.46 -19.44
N PRO A 133 -6.05 -30.87 -20.66
CA PRO A 133 -6.67 -32.00 -21.34
C PRO A 133 -6.60 -33.25 -20.47
N GLY A 134 -7.75 -33.87 -20.20
CA GLY A 134 -7.85 -35.06 -19.36
C GLY A 134 -8.10 -34.80 -17.87
N ALA A 135 -8.22 -33.54 -17.44
CA ALA A 135 -8.67 -33.21 -16.08
C ALA A 135 -10.07 -33.79 -15.84
N THR A 136 -10.21 -34.64 -14.82
CA THR A 136 -11.49 -35.23 -14.44
C THR A 136 -12.29 -34.27 -13.55
N PRO A 137 -13.61 -34.49 -13.37
CA PRO A 137 -14.40 -33.70 -12.42
C PRO A 137 -13.85 -33.75 -10.98
N ALA A 138 -13.24 -34.86 -10.57
CA ALA A 138 -12.61 -35.00 -9.27
C ALA A 138 -11.34 -34.14 -9.15
N ASP A 139 -10.53 -34.08 -10.22
CA ASP A 139 -9.34 -33.22 -10.27
C ASP A 139 -9.73 -31.73 -10.20
N GLN A 140 -10.75 -31.34 -10.96
CA GLN A 140 -11.27 -29.97 -10.96
C GLN A 140 -11.82 -29.55 -9.60
N ALA A 141 -12.56 -30.43 -8.91
CA ALA A 141 -13.04 -30.17 -7.55
C ALA A 141 -11.87 -30.00 -6.57
N THR A 142 -10.83 -30.84 -6.70
CA THR A 142 -9.61 -30.75 -5.87
C THR A 142 -8.87 -29.44 -6.10
N LEU A 143 -8.71 -29.03 -7.37
CA LEU A 143 -8.03 -27.78 -7.73
C LEU A 143 -8.83 -26.54 -7.30
N ALA A 144 -10.16 -26.60 -7.28
CA ALA A 144 -11.00 -25.56 -6.69
C ALA A 144 -10.76 -25.38 -5.18
N LEU A 145 -10.54 -26.49 -4.45
CA LEU A 145 -10.16 -26.42 -3.03
C LEU A 145 -8.75 -25.86 -2.85
N MET A 146 -7.79 -26.26 -3.69
CA MET A 146 -6.44 -25.69 -3.67
C MET A 146 -6.44 -24.19 -3.95
N TRP A 147 -7.27 -23.73 -4.89
CA TRP A 147 -7.49 -22.32 -5.17
C TRP A 147 -8.04 -21.59 -3.94
N GLN A 148 -9.07 -22.13 -3.29
CA GLN A 148 -9.63 -21.55 -2.08
C GLN A 148 -8.60 -21.45 -0.95
N ALA A 149 -7.82 -22.52 -0.71
CA ALA A 149 -6.77 -22.52 0.30
C ALA A 149 -5.69 -21.47 0.00
N THR A 150 -5.29 -21.36 -1.27
CA THR A 150 -4.30 -20.38 -1.74
C THR A 150 -4.80 -18.95 -1.54
N GLN A 151 -6.05 -18.65 -1.92
CA GLN A 151 -6.67 -17.36 -1.62
C GLN A 151 -6.72 -17.07 -0.12
N GLY A 152 -7.04 -18.06 0.71
CA GLY A 152 -7.02 -17.93 2.16
C GLY A 152 -5.66 -17.45 2.68
N ILE A 153 -4.55 -18.01 2.18
CA ILE A 153 -3.20 -17.60 2.54
C ILE A 153 -2.93 -16.13 2.16
N PHE A 154 -3.32 -15.71 0.94
CA PHE A 154 -3.15 -14.31 0.52
C PHE A 154 -4.00 -13.34 1.35
N ASN A 155 -5.24 -13.68 1.68
CA ASN A 155 -6.09 -12.84 2.54
C ASN A 155 -5.48 -12.63 3.94
N GLU A 156 -4.75 -13.63 4.47
CA GLU A 156 -4.04 -13.48 5.75
C GLU A 156 -2.79 -12.59 5.62
N PHE A 157 -2.12 -12.58 4.46
CA PHE A 157 -1.08 -11.60 4.16
C PHE A 157 -1.66 -10.19 4.11
N ASP A 158 -2.83 -9.95 3.51
CA ASP A 158 -3.49 -8.63 3.50
C ASP A 158 -3.82 -8.15 4.90
N THR A 159 -4.32 -9.05 5.74
CA THR A 159 -4.63 -8.77 7.14
C THR A 159 -3.35 -8.39 7.89
N SER A 160 -2.27 -9.15 7.70
CA SER A 160 -0.96 -8.88 8.30
C SER A 160 -0.36 -7.55 7.82
N ALA A 161 -0.41 -7.28 6.51
CA ALA A 161 0.01 -6.02 5.91
C ALA A 161 -0.78 -4.85 6.48
N THR A 162 -2.11 -4.98 6.57
CA THR A 162 -2.97 -3.96 7.15
C THR A 162 -2.59 -3.64 8.59
N ILE A 163 -2.33 -4.65 9.43
CA ILE A 163 -1.90 -4.44 10.81
C ILE A 163 -0.58 -3.63 10.87
N LEU A 164 0.41 -4.02 10.07
CA LEU A 164 1.72 -3.37 10.02
C LEU A 164 1.64 -1.94 9.49
N LEU A 165 0.94 -1.73 8.39
CA LEU A 165 0.70 -0.39 7.80
C LEU A 165 -0.02 0.50 8.82
N SER A 166 -1.07 -0.01 9.45
CA SER A 166 -1.86 0.74 10.43
C SER A 166 -1.07 1.11 11.67
N ALA A 167 -0.29 0.17 12.21
CA ALA A 167 0.62 0.45 13.32
C ALA A 167 1.67 1.50 12.92
N GLY A 168 2.23 1.40 11.71
CA GLY A 168 3.13 2.39 11.14
C GLY A 168 2.50 3.78 11.06
N LEU A 169 1.26 3.88 10.57
CA LEU A 169 0.50 5.14 10.49
C LEU A 169 0.24 5.75 11.86
N ILE A 170 -0.12 4.94 12.86
CA ILE A 170 -0.35 5.41 14.22
C ILE A 170 0.95 5.97 14.80
N VAL A 171 2.05 5.22 14.69
CA VAL A 171 3.34 5.63 15.26
C VAL A 171 3.90 6.87 14.55
N LEU A 172 3.77 6.97 13.21
CA LEU A 172 4.10 8.17 12.45
C LEU A 172 3.23 9.36 12.86
N GLY A 173 1.94 9.13 13.08
CA GLY A 173 1.01 10.16 13.56
C GLY A 173 1.42 10.73 14.92
N VAL A 174 1.82 9.87 15.85
CA VAL A 174 2.36 10.30 17.15
C VAL A 174 3.62 11.14 16.99
N ALA A 175 4.52 10.79 16.07
CA ALA A 175 5.70 11.60 15.75
C ALA A 175 5.30 12.98 15.20
N MET A 176 4.34 13.04 14.28
CA MET A 176 3.87 14.27 13.64
C MET A 176 3.27 15.28 14.63
N ILE A 177 2.52 14.83 15.65
CA ILE A 177 1.89 15.68 16.66
C ILE A 177 2.92 16.61 17.33
N ARG A 178 4.16 16.14 17.50
CA ARG A 178 5.23 16.86 18.19
C ARG A 178 5.99 17.85 17.30
N THR A 179 5.67 17.91 16.00
CA THR A 179 6.38 18.75 15.02
C THR A 179 5.57 19.97 14.63
N LYS A 180 6.23 21.11 14.41
CA LYS A 180 5.55 22.34 13.94
C LYS A 180 5.05 22.22 12.49
N SER A 181 5.73 21.41 11.67
CA SER A 181 5.40 21.24 10.25
C SER A 181 4.09 20.47 10.05
N PHE A 182 3.78 19.48 10.89
CA PHE A 182 2.56 18.67 10.80
C PHE A 182 1.55 19.01 11.90
N GLY A 183 1.98 19.03 13.16
CA GLY A 183 1.13 19.34 14.31
C GLY A 183 0.01 18.33 14.56
N LYS A 184 -0.94 18.73 15.41
CA LYS A 184 -2.04 17.87 15.89
C LYS A 184 -2.99 17.40 14.79
N VAL A 185 -3.22 18.21 13.75
CA VAL A 185 -4.18 17.90 12.68
C VAL A 185 -3.69 16.72 11.84
N PHE A 186 -2.50 16.84 11.24
CA PHE A 186 -1.93 15.76 10.42
C PHE A 186 -1.58 14.54 11.26
N GLY A 187 -1.02 14.74 12.47
CA GLY A 187 -0.72 13.62 13.35
C GLY A 187 -1.97 12.87 13.81
N GLY A 188 -3.03 13.59 14.18
CA GLY A 188 -4.33 13.02 14.55
C GLY A 188 -4.99 12.28 13.38
N LEU A 189 -4.96 12.84 12.17
CA LEU A 189 -5.50 12.18 10.97
C LEU A 189 -4.79 10.84 10.71
N SER A 190 -3.46 10.80 10.80
CA SER A 190 -2.70 9.56 10.63
C SER A 190 -3.07 8.50 11.67
N VAL A 191 -3.21 8.90 12.94
CA VAL A 191 -3.65 8.00 14.02
C VAL A 191 -5.07 7.48 13.78
N VAL A 192 -6.02 8.36 13.41
CA VAL A 192 -7.41 7.97 13.18
C VAL A 192 -7.52 7.01 11.99
N ILE A 193 -6.80 7.26 10.89
CA ILE A 193 -6.79 6.35 9.73
C ILE A 193 -6.25 4.98 10.14
N GLY A 194 -5.10 4.91 10.82
CA GLY A 194 -4.55 3.63 11.26
C GLY A 194 -5.44 2.90 12.28
N ALA A 195 -6.05 3.61 13.22
CA ALA A 195 -6.97 3.02 14.18
C ALA A 195 -8.24 2.50 13.50
N ALA A 196 -8.79 3.25 12.54
CA ALA A 196 -9.96 2.84 11.76
C ALA A 196 -9.69 1.55 10.99
N GLN A 197 -8.49 1.39 10.42
CA GLN A 197 -8.08 0.18 9.73
C GLN A 197 -8.02 -1.05 10.66
N ILE A 198 -7.38 -0.90 11.83
CA ILE A 198 -7.33 -1.99 12.82
C ILE A 198 -8.75 -2.39 13.24
N LEU A 199 -9.63 -1.42 13.50
CA LEU A 199 -11.01 -1.72 13.85
C LEU A 199 -11.75 -2.42 12.70
N ALA A 200 -11.54 -1.96 11.46
CA ALA A 200 -12.21 -2.51 10.29
C ALA A 200 -11.88 -4.00 10.09
N ILE A 201 -10.61 -4.40 10.14
CA ILE A 201 -10.22 -5.80 9.93
C ILE A 201 -10.74 -6.76 11.01
N ASN A 202 -11.13 -6.25 12.19
CA ASN A 202 -11.76 -7.06 13.23
C ASN A 202 -13.26 -7.28 13.00
N ILE A 203 -13.89 -6.51 12.09
CA ILE A 203 -15.34 -6.50 11.86
C ILE A 203 -15.68 -7.02 10.46
N VAL A 204 -14.83 -6.70 9.47
CA VAL A 204 -15.00 -7.09 8.06
C VAL A 204 -13.70 -7.66 7.52
N SER A 205 -13.79 -8.69 6.67
CA SER A 205 -12.62 -9.23 5.98
C SER A 205 -12.08 -8.23 4.96
N THR A 206 -10.76 -8.19 4.78
CA THR A 206 -10.07 -7.32 3.81
C THR A 206 -10.50 -7.58 2.37
N ASN A 207 -10.94 -8.81 2.06
CA ASN A 207 -11.45 -9.20 0.75
C ASN A 207 -12.93 -8.79 0.51
N SER A 208 -13.59 -8.19 1.50
CA SER A 208 -14.98 -7.79 1.40
C SER A 208 -15.11 -6.41 0.76
N ALA A 209 -16.13 -6.23 -0.08
CA ALA A 209 -16.52 -4.90 -0.57
C ALA A 209 -16.82 -3.91 0.57
N ALA A 210 -17.24 -4.40 1.74
CA ALA A 210 -17.46 -3.59 2.93
C ALA A 210 -16.18 -2.95 3.49
N TYR A 211 -15.00 -3.49 3.15
CA TYR A 211 -13.70 -2.95 3.55
C TYR A 211 -13.22 -1.80 2.64
N ALA A 212 -13.81 -1.64 1.45
CA ALA A 212 -13.38 -0.64 0.45
C ALA A 212 -13.26 0.81 0.98
N PRO A 213 -14.18 1.33 1.83
CA PRO A 213 -14.02 2.68 2.39
C PRO A 213 -12.74 2.86 3.20
N PHE A 214 -12.30 1.82 3.91
CA PHE A 214 -11.08 1.86 4.69
C PHE A 214 -9.85 1.76 3.79
N ALA A 215 -9.87 0.90 2.77
CA ALA A 215 -8.83 0.86 1.75
C ALA A 215 -8.63 2.24 1.08
N LEU A 216 -9.72 2.95 0.74
CA LEU A 216 -9.64 4.32 0.23
C LEU A 216 -8.95 5.28 1.22
N LEU A 217 -9.19 5.15 2.52
CA LEU A 217 -8.51 5.99 3.51
C LEU A 217 -6.99 5.77 3.51
N ALA A 218 -6.52 4.51 3.48
CA ALA A 218 -5.09 4.23 3.55
C ALA A 218 -4.34 4.39 2.23
N PHE A 219 -4.95 4.05 1.09
CA PHE A 219 -4.27 3.98 -0.20
C PHE A 219 -4.61 5.12 -1.16
N LEU A 220 -5.64 5.92 -0.88
CA LEU A 220 -5.96 7.11 -1.64
C LEU A 220 -5.82 8.38 -0.81
N ILE A 221 -6.61 8.50 0.26
CA ILE A 221 -6.72 9.75 1.03
C ILE A 221 -5.42 10.05 1.77
N PHE A 222 -4.90 9.10 2.53
CA PHE A 222 -3.63 9.26 3.25
C PHE A 222 -2.49 9.67 2.29
N PRO A 223 -2.16 8.91 1.23
CA PRO A 223 -0.98 9.25 0.45
C PRO A 223 -1.11 10.56 -0.32
N VAL A 224 -2.32 10.91 -0.80
CA VAL A 224 -2.55 12.19 -1.48
C VAL A 224 -2.43 13.36 -0.50
N VAL A 225 -3.07 13.30 0.68
CA VAL A 225 -3.06 14.38 1.67
C VAL A 225 -1.65 14.61 2.21
N PHE A 226 -0.95 13.54 2.59
CA PHE A 226 0.40 13.63 3.13
C PHE A 226 1.45 13.90 2.05
N GLY A 227 1.24 13.40 0.83
CA GLY A 227 2.04 13.74 -0.33
C GLY A 227 1.98 15.22 -0.67
N TRP A 228 0.77 15.79 -0.74
CA TRP A 228 0.58 17.22 -0.94
C TRP A 228 1.23 18.06 0.16
N LYS A 229 1.11 17.61 1.42
CA LYS A 229 1.76 18.26 2.56
C LYS A 229 3.28 18.31 2.42
N LEU A 230 3.92 17.19 2.10
CA LEU A 230 5.37 17.13 1.87
C LEU A 230 5.80 18.00 0.69
N TYR A 231 5.04 17.95 -0.41
CA TYR A 231 5.31 18.78 -1.58
C TYR A 231 5.21 20.28 -1.24
N GLY A 232 4.23 20.68 -0.44
CA GLY A 232 4.12 22.05 0.08
C GLY A 232 5.31 22.45 0.95
N LEU A 233 5.77 21.57 1.84
CA LEU A 233 6.96 21.82 2.66
C LEU A 233 8.22 22.00 1.82
N SER A 234 8.37 21.26 0.70
CA SER A 234 9.52 21.41 -0.19
C SER A 234 9.65 22.78 -0.87
N LYS A 235 8.54 23.52 -0.97
CA LYS A 235 8.52 24.88 -1.53
C LYS A 235 8.82 25.96 -0.48
N ALA A 236 8.65 25.63 0.80
CA ALA A 236 8.81 26.56 1.91
C ALA A 236 10.16 26.43 2.64
N ALA A 237 10.79 25.25 2.55
CA ALA A 237 12.21 25.06 2.87
C ALA A 237 13.08 25.79 1.85
#